data_AF-A0A429G9H2-F1
#
_entry.id   AF-A0A429G9H2-F1
#
_cell.length_a   1.000
_cell.length_b   1.000
_cell.length_c   1.000
_cell.angle_alpha   90.00
_cell.angle_beta   90.00
_cell.angle_gamma   90.00
#
_symmetry.space_group_name_H-M   'P 1'
#
loop_
_entity.id
_entity.type
_entity.pdbx_description
1 polymer ?
#
loop_
_entity_poly.entity_id
_entity_poly.type
_entity_poly.pdbx_seq_one_letter_code
_entity_poly.pdbx_strand_id
1 'polypeptide(L)'
;MSRVGKGRDARDGCGGRVIHSKVRPTYQEESPVTDPSLIVPLMKARVPAEVQLEFPLPADEEPVRDPFAGDLYVTYALEHADENGRRYEHVARRHCAELGVEPGDLRARAVLNLRDRRPELGLNWYPDVRAVTVAVGGLEASLLLDDGFLDKLAQDVEGDLVVAAPARDVFVASGTGHPEGVDKLRWAVAQVWARDADPAWDAPASALLGHDLLVRREGSWGILTTVS
;
A
#
# COMPACT_ATOMS: atom_id res chain seq x y z
N MET A 1 93.93 -27.30 15.22
CA MET A 1 93.44 -27.89 16.49
C MET A 1 91.95 -27.60 16.56
N SER A 2 91.14 -28.55 16.08
CA SER A 2 90.18 -29.35 16.87
C SER A 2 88.80 -28.68 16.92
N ARG A 3 87.69 -29.26 16.45
CA ARG A 3 87.33 -30.64 16.12
C ARG A 3 86.03 -30.65 15.29
N VAL A 4 85.91 -31.63 14.38
CA VAL A 4 84.74 -32.55 14.17
C VAL A 4 83.37 -31.92 13.81
N GLY A 5 82.57 -32.39 12.87
CA GLY A 5 82.46 -33.58 12.00
C GLY A 5 81.33 -33.32 10.98
N LYS A 6 81.38 -33.79 9.73
CA LYS A 6 81.05 -35.14 9.22
C LYS A 6 79.53 -35.47 9.23
N GLY A 7 78.95 -35.71 8.05
CA GLY A 7 77.63 -36.35 7.82
C GLY A 7 76.83 -35.63 6.72
N ARG A 8 76.88 -35.96 5.42
CA ARG A 8 76.47 -37.14 4.64
C ARG A 8 74.94 -37.33 4.46
N ASP A 9 74.56 -37.50 3.19
CA ASP A 9 73.34 -38.12 2.59
C ASP A 9 71.98 -37.41 2.77
N ALA A 10 71.31 -36.96 1.70
CA ALA A 10 70.67 -37.68 0.58
C ALA A 10 69.36 -38.39 0.96
N ARG A 11 68.22 -37.80 0.57
CA ARG A 11 67.15 -38.41 -0.26
C ARG A 11 65.84 -37.63 -0.24
N ASP A 12 65.24 -37.54 -1.43
CA ASP A 12 63.83 -37.67 -1.81
C ASP A 12 62.72 -37.33 -0.80
N GLY A 13 61.77 -36.50 -1.24
CA GLY A 13 60.50 -36.34 -0.53
C GLY A 13 59.53 -35.37 -1.18
N CYS A 14 58.81 -35.86 -2.18
CA CYS A 14 57.47 -35.50 -2.65
C CYS A 14 56.79 -34.21 -2.13
N GLY A 15 56.30 -33.41 -3.07
CA GLY A 15 55.56 -32.18 -2.82
C GLY A 15 54.22 -32.37 -2.11
N GLY A 16 53.94 -31.43 -1.21
CA GLY A 16 52.60 -31.14 -0.70
C GLY A 16 52.21 -29.73 -1.12
N ARG A 17 51.36 -29.62 -2.14
CA ARG A 17 50.75 -28.36 -2.58
C ARG A 17 49.75 -27.94 -1.49
N VAL A 18 50.04 -26.87 -0.76
CA VAL A 18 49.13 -26.30 0.25
C VAL A 18 47.94 -25.69 -0.48
N ILE A 19 46.83 -26.42 -0.50
CA ILE A 19 45.52 -25.89 -0.88
C ILE A 19 45.01 -25.03 0.27
N HIS A 20 45.15 -23.71 0.13
CA HIS A 20 44.39 -22.76 0.95
C HIS A 20 42.91 -22.90 0.60
N SER A 21 42.17 -23.71 1.35
CA SER A 21 40.72 -23.70 1.33
C SER A 21 40.26 -22.35 1.89
N LYS A 22 39.96 -21.42 0.98
CA LYS A 22 39.16 -20.24 1.32
C LYS A 22 37.77 -20.76 1.71
N VAL A 23 37.54 -20.84 3.02
CA VAL A 23 36.19 -20.96 3.59
C VAL A 23 35.42 -19.77 3.03
N ARG A 24 34.48 -20.04 2.12
CA ARG A 24 33.53 -19.02 1.67
C ARG A 24 32.64 -18.70 2.87
N PRO A 25 32.48 -17.43 3.25
CA PRO A 25 31.48 -17.10 4.26
C PRO A 25 30.13 -17.55 3.69
N THR A 26 29.45 -18.43 4.41
CA THR A 26 28.02 -18.65 4.22
C THR A 26 27.36 -17.33 4.56
N TYR A 27 26.93 -16.59 3.54
CA TYR A 27 25.94 -15.54 3.72
C TYR A 27 24.71 -16.25 4.29
N GLN A 28 24.45 -16.05 5.58
CA GLN A 28 23.09 -16.15 6.07
C GLN A 28 22.39 -14.99 5.34
N GLU A 29 21.61 -15.32 4.31
CA GLU A 29 20.53 -14.43 3.91
C GLU A 29 19.67 -14.29 5.16
N GLU A 30 19.85 -13.20 5.90
CA GLU A 30 18.85 -12.76 6.84
C GLU A 30 17.58 -12.64 6.01
N SER A 31 16.65 -13.61 6.16
CA SER A 31 15.32 -13.48 5.60
C SER A 31 14.83 -12.10 6.00
N PRO A 32 14.45 -11.22 5.05
CA PRO A 32 14.06 -9.88 5.39
C PRO A 32 13.02 -9.97 6.50
N VAL A 33 13.31 -9.35 7.64
CA VAL A 33 12.38 -9.32 8.77
C VAL A 33 11.12 -8.66 8.24
N THR A 34 10.08 -9.44 8.00
CA THR A 34 8.79 -8.93 7.57
C THR A 34 8.21 -8.18 8.77
N ASP A 35 8.22 -6.85 8.71
CA ASP A 35 7.76 -5.99 9.80
C ASP A 35 6.26 -5.69 9.61
N PRO A 36 5.37 -6.07 10.57
CA PRO A 36 3.95 -5.76 10.49
C PRO A 36 3.61 -4.28 10.44
N SER A 37 4.55 -3.37 10.77
CA SER A 37 4.38 -1.92 10.62
C SER A 37 4.34 -1.45 9.16
N LEU A 38 4.86 -2.28 8.23
CA LEU A 38 4.86 -2.01 6.79
C LEU A 38 3.51 -2.31 6.13
N ILE A 39 2.59 -2.98 6.84
CA ILE A 39 1.28 -3.33 6.29
C ILE A 39 0.45 -2.06 6.11
N VAL A 40 0.08 -1.77 4.86
CA VAL A 40 -0.80 -0.65 4.50
C VAL A 40 -2.06 -1.15 3.78
N PRO A 41 -3.19 -0.45 3.92
CA PRO A 41 -4.37 -0.74 3.13
C PRO A 41 -4.25 -0.07 1.77
N LEU A 42 -4.65 -0.80 0.73
CA LEU A 42 -4.77 -0.30 -0.64
C LEU A 42 -6.23 -0.45 -1.09
N MET A 43 -6.88 0.68 -1.36
CA MET A 43 -8.17 0.66 -2.03
C MET A 43 -8.02 0.17 -3.47
N LYS A 44 -8.99 -0.62 -3.95
CA LYS A 44 -9.05 -1.16 -5.31
C LYS A 44 -10.47 -1.13 -5.84
N ALA A 45 -10.63 -0.87 -7.14
CA ALA A 45 -11.90 -1.09 -7.83
C ALA A 45 -12.00 -2.53 -8.33
N ARG A 46 -13.19 -3.11 -8.21
CA ARG A 46 -13.56 -4.38 -8.79
C ARG A 46 -13.51 -4.23 -10.31
N VAL A 47 -12.68 -5.05 -10.95
CA VAL A 47 -12.64 -5.15 -12.41
C VAL A 47 -13.84 -6.02 -12.83
N PRO A 48 -14.65 -5.59 -13.81
CA PRO A 48 -15.71 -6.42 -14.37
C PRO A 48 -15.16 -7.77 -14.84
N ALA A 49 -15.93 -8.85 -14.61
CA ALA A 49 -15.48 -10.22 -14.87
C ALA A 49 -15.09 -10.43 -16.36
N GLU A 50 -15.68 -9.67 -17.27
CA GLU A 50 -15.44 -9.73 -18.72
C GLU A 50 -14.01 -9.29 -19.10
N VAL A 51 -13.33 -8.54 -18.23
CA VAL A 51 -11.95 -8.05 -18.42
C VAL A 51 -10.96 -8.82 -17.54
N GLN A 52 -11.45 -9.73 -16.70
CA GLN A 52 -10.63 -10.49 -15.76
C GLN A 52 -10.00 -11.68 -16.49
N LEU A 53 -8.72 -11.53 -16.86
CA LEU A 53 -7.92 -12.68 -17.30
C LEU A 53 -7.68 -13.59 -16.09
N GLU A 54 -8.47 -14.66 -16.00
CA GLU A 54 -8.36 -15.64 -14.90
C GLU A 54 -7.16 -16.58 -15.12
N PHE A 55 -6.08 -16.28 -14.42
CA PHE A 55 -5.08 -17.29 -14.06
C PHE A 55 -5.24 -17.56 -12.56
N PRO A 56 -5.83 -18.69 -12.16
CA PRO A 56 -6.02 -18.98 -10.74
C PRO A 56 -4.65 -19.07 -10.07
N LEU A 57 -4.43 -18.20 -9.09
CA LEU A 57 -3.26 -18.28 -8.23
C LEU A 57 -3.44 -19.43 -7.23
N PRO A 58 -2.35 -20.04 -6.76
CA PRO A 58 -2.39 -20.87 -5.56
C PRO A 58 -3.07 -20.13 -4.40
N ALA A 59 -3.85 -20.84 -3.59
CA ALA A 59 -4.68 -20.23 -2.53
C ALA A 59 -3.89 -19.48 -1.45
N ASP A 60 -2.60 -19.79 -1.30
CA ASP A 60 -1.63 -19.13 -0.42
C ASP A 60 -0.98 -17.89 -1.04
N GLU A 61 -1.02 -17.77 -2.37
CA GLU A 61 -0.55 -16.62 -3.17
C GLU A 61 -1.68 -15.64 -3.51
N GLU A 62 -2.94 -16.02 -3.32
CA GLU A 62 -4.07 -15.09 -3.45
C GLU A 62 -3.95 -13.94 -2.44
N PRO A 63 -3.92 -12.67 -2.90
CA PRO A 63 -3.94 -11.53 -2.01
C PRO A 63 -5.18 -11.54 -1.12
N VAL A 64 -5.02 -11.25 0.16
CA VAL A 64 -6.18 -11.10 1.07
C VAL A 64 -6.98 -9.88 0.64
N ARG A 65 -8.31 -10.05 0.58
CA ARG A 65 -9.25 -9.00 0.15
C ARG A 65 -10.43 -8.93 1.09
N ASP A 66 -10.83 -7.72 1.42
CA ASP A 66 -12.07 -7.48 2.14
C ASP A 66 -13.01 -6.62 1.28
N PRO A 67 -14.33 -6.89 1.27
CA PRO A 67 -15.28 -6.03 0.59
C PRO A 67 -15.28 -4.61 1.20
N PHE A 68 -15.66 -3.65 0.38
CA PHE A 68 -15.98 -2.29 0.78
C PHE A 68 -17.25 -1.82 0.02
N ALA A 69 -17.62 -0.55 0.16
CA ALA A 69 -18.83 0.00 -0.44
C ALA A 69 -18.76 0.08 -1.97
N GLY A 70 -19.91 -0.17 -2.62
CA GLY A 70 -20.03 -0.18 -4.08
C GLY A 70 -19.14 -1.24 -4.72
N ASP A 71 -18.43 -0.83 -5.76
CA ASP A 71 -17.46 -1.69 -6.47
C ASP A 71 -16.05 -1.63 -5.88
N LEU A 72 -15.88 -1.06 -4.69
CA LEU A 72 -14.58 -0.99 -4.04
C LEU A 72 -14.33 -2.20 -3.14
N TYR A 73 -13.06 -2.57 -3.03
CA TYR A 73 -12.57 -3.54 -2.04
C TYR A 73 -11.20 -3.11 -1.55
N VAL A 74 -10.79 -3.65 -0.41
CA VAL A 74 -9.49 -3.38 0.21
C VAL A 74 -8.59 -4.58 -0.03
N THR A 75 -7.36 -4.32 -0.45
CA THR A 75 -6.24 -5.26 -0.31
C THR A 75 -5.19 -4.70 0.63
N TYR A 76 -4.27 -5.57 1.04
CA TYR A 76 -3.19 -5.20 1.93
C TYR A 76 -1.86 -5.35 1.21
N ALA A 77 -0.91 -4.50 1.54
CA ALA A 77 0.43 -4.57 1.00
C ALA A 77 1.48 -4.26 2.05
N LEU A 78 2.66 -4.85 1.91
CA LEU A 78 3.88 -4.37 2.56
C LEU A 78 4.41 -3.21 1.72
N GLU A 79 4.48 -2.02 2.31
CA GLU A 79 5.08 -0.86 1.67
C GLU A 79 6.58 -0.84 1.94
N HIS A 80 7.37 -0.88 0.88
CA HIS A 80 8.81 -0.70 0.92
C HIS A 80 9.14 0.65 0.26
N ALA A 81 9.77 1.55 1.01
CA ALA A 81 10.26 2.81 0.48
C ALA A 81 11.78 2.73 0.27
N ASP A 82 12.23 3.07 -0.94
CA ASP A 82 13.65 3.20 -1.27
C ASP A 82 13.90 4.51 -2.07
N GLU A 83 15.14 4.69 -2.55
CA GLU A 83 15.55 5.87 -3.31
C GLU A 83 14.76 6.05 -4.64
N ASN A 84 14.14 4.98 -5.15
CA ASN A 84 13.34 4.96 -6.37
C ASN A 84 11.84 5.11 -6.11
N GLY A 85 11.42 5.29 -4.86
CA GLY A 85 10.04 5.54 -4.47
C GLY A 85 9.43 4.42 -3.62
N ARG A 86 8.10 4.31 -3.66
CA ARG A 86 7.34 3.34 -2.87
C ARG A 86 6.95 2.14 -3.73
N ARG A 87 7.28 0.93 -3.24
CA ARG A 87 6.87 -0.34 -3.83
C ARG A 87 5.90 -1.04 -2.88
N TYR A 88 4.85 -1.62 -3.45
CA TYR A 88 3.83 -2.36 -2.71
C TYR A 88 3.89 -3.84 -3.07
N GLU A 89 4.17 -4.67 -2.08
CA GLU A 89 4.07 -6.13 -2.20
C GLU A 89 2.74 -6.61 -1.60
N HIS A 90 1.90 -7.29 -2.39
CA HIS A 90 0.58 -7.69 -1.94
C HIS A 90 0.62 -8.79 -0.88
N VAL A 91 -0.08 -8.57 0.24
CA VAL A 91 -0.18 -9.52 1.35
C VAL A 91 -1.17 -10.63 0.99
N ALA A 92 -0.62 -11.77 0.58
CA ALA A 92 -1.28 -13.07 0.55
C ALA A 92 -1.22 -13.82 1.90
N ARG A 93 -1.91 -14.96 2.01
CA ARG A 93 -1.97 -15.75 3.26
C ARG A 93 -0.61 -16.24 3.74
N ARG A 94 0.34 -16.51 2.84
CA ARG A 94 1.72 -16.89 3.24
C ARG A 94 2.41 -15.80 4.06
N HIS A 95 2.26 -14.54 3.66
CA HIS A 95 2.83 -13.41 4.39
C HIS A 95 2.19 -13.25 5.77
N CYS A 96 0.88 -13.48 5.90
CA CYS A 96 0.20 -13.49 7.21
C CYS A 96 0.86 -14.48 8.19
N ALA A 97 1.16 -15.69 7.71
CA ALA A 97 1.83 -16.72 8.51
C ALA A 97 3.27 -16.32 8.87
N GLU A 98 4.01 -15.72 7.94
CA GLU A 98 5.38 -15.20 8.17
C GLU A 98 5.40 -14.04 9.18
N LEU A 99 4.41 -13.15 9.11
CA LEU A 99 4.25 -11.97 9.96
C LEU A 99 3.65 -12.28 11.34
N GLY A 100 3.09 -13.47 11.53
CA GLY A 100 2.32 -13.81 12.72
C GLY A 100 1.07 -12.94 12.88
N VAL A 101 0.45 -12.54 11.77
CA VAL A 101 -0.78 -11.72 11.73
C VAL A 101 -1.91 -12.55 11.16
N GLU A 102 -3.02 -12.67 11.88
CA GLU A 102 -4.21 -13.35 11.36
C GLU A 102 -4.81 -12.56 10.18
N PRO A 103 -5.24 -13.22 9.09
CA PRO A 103 -5.83 -12.50 7.94
C PRO A 103 -7.00 -11.59 8.31
N GLY A 104 -7.81 -11.96 9.31
CA GLY A 104 -8.93 -11.14 9.80
C GLY A 104 -8.50 -9.87 10.54
N ASP A 105 -7.26 -9.81 11.03
CA ASP A 105 -6.72 -8.66 11.77
C ASP A 105 -5.99 -7.65 10.87
N LEU A 106 -5.79 -7.99 9.58
CA LEU A 106 -5.07 -7.14 8.63
C LEU A 106 -5.69 -5.75 8.52
N ARG A 107 -7.02 -5.65 8.45
CA ARG A 107 -7.72 -4.36 8.38
C ARG A 107 -7.35 -3.46 9.54
N ALA A 108 -7.49 -3.97 10.76
CA ALA A 108 -7.24 -3.22 11.98
C ALA A 108 -5.76 -2.80 12.05
N ARG A 109 -4.83 -3.73 11.76
CA ARG A 109 -3.40 -3.43 11.71
C ARG A 109 -3.07 -2.37 10.67
N ALA A 110 -3.57 -2.51 9.45
CA ALA A 110 -3.30 -1.59 8.34
C ALA A 110 -3.82 -0.17 8.64
N VAL A 111 -5.00 -0.06 9.25
CA VAL A 111 -5.55 1.24 9.67
C VAL A 111 -4.72 1.86 10.81
N LEU A 112 -4.23 1.06 11.75
CA LEU A 112 -3.31 1.55 12.79
C LEU A 112 -2.02 2.11 12.16
N ASN A 113 -1.39 1.37 11.26
CA ASN A 113 -0.19 1.83 10.56
C ASN A 113 -0.46 3.07 9.70
N LEU A 114 -1.65 3.19 9.08
CA LEU A 114 -2.06 4.40 8.36
C LEU A 114 -2.18 5.60 9.31
N ARG A 115 -2.67 5.39 10.53
CA ARG A 115 -2.77 6.46 11.55
C ARG A 115 -1.41 6.95 12.03
N ASP A 116 -0.40 6.09 12.04
CA ASP A 116 0.96 6.51 12.40
C ASP A 116 1.55 7.48 11.36
N ARG A 117 0.98 7.53 10.15
CA ARG A 117 1.32 8.50 9.09
C ARG A 117 0.61 9.85 9.23
N ARG A 118 -0.16 10.07 10.29
CA ARG A 118 -0.83 11.36 10.57
C ARG A 118 0.08 12.60 10.53
N PRO A 119 1.39 12.54 10.88
CA PRO A 119 2.27 13.70 10.71
C PRO A 119 2.38 14.19 9.25
N GLU A 120 2.11 13.34 8.26
CA GLU A 120 2.11 13.69 6.83
C GLU A 120 0.74 14.20 6.35
N LEU A 121 -0.28 14.22 7.22
CA LEU A 121 -1.64 14.58 6.84
C LEU A 121 -1.74 16.08 6.51
N GLY A 122 -2.00 16.36 5.23
CA GLY A 122 -2.33 17.70 4.74
C GLY A 122 -3.82 17.85 4.48
N LEU A 123 -4.42 18.93 4.97
CA LEU A 123 -5.80 19.33 4.62
C LEU A 123 -5.75 20.64 3.84
N ASN A 124 -6.31 20.64 2.64
CA ASN A 124 -6.46 21.85 1.84
C ASN A 124 -7.95 22.11 1.60
N TRP A 125 -8.46 23.13 2.27
CA TRP A 125 -9.86 23.54 2.23
C TRP A 125 -10.12 24.50 1.07
N TYR A 126 -11.28 24.34 0.44
CA TYR A 126 -11.83 25.23 -0.58
C TYR A 126 -13.10 25.88 0.01
N PRO A 127 -12.97 27.00 0.74
CA PRO A 127 -14.10 27.60 1.48
C PRO A 127 -15.27 27.98 0.58
N ASP A 128 -14.99 28.42 -0.64
CA ASP A 128 -16.00 28.90 -1.60
C ASP A 128 -16.98 27.82 -2.02
N VAL A 129 -16.52 26.56 -2.09
CA VAL A 129 -17.34 25.40 -2.49
C VAL A 129 -17.50 24.39 -1.38
N ARG A 130 -17.08 24.71 -0.15
CA ARG A 130 -17.16 23.86 1.05
C ARG A 130 -16.63 22.43 0.84
N ALA A 131 -15.53 22.31 0.10
CA ALA A 131 -14.86 21.04 -0.15
C ALA A 131 -13.46 21.01 0.47
N VAL A 132 -12.91 19.82 0.67
CA VAL A 132 -11.56 19.61 1.20
C VAL A 132 -10.86 18.48 0.46
N THR A 133 -9.61 18.72 0.09
CA THR A 133 -8.70 17.67 -0.40
C THR A 133 -7.77 17.25 0.73
N VAL A 134 -7.50 15.96 0.84
CA VAL A 134 -6.65 15.39 1.87
C VAL A 134 -5.44 14.75 1.21
N ALA A 135 -4.26 14.93 1.80
CA ALA A 135 -3.01 14.30 1.37
C ALA A 135 -2.40 13.50 2.54
N VAL A 136 -1.92 12.28 2.27
CA VAL A 136 -1.27 11.36 3.23
C VAL A 136 -0.20 10.50 2.55
N GLY A 137 0.41 11.04 1.49
CA GLY A 137 1.56 10.42 0.83
C GLY A 137 1.19 9.24 -0.06
N GLY A 138 0.12 9.32 -0.86
CA GLY A 138 -0.20 8.32 -1.89
C GLY A 138 -1.17 7.21 -1.47
N LEU A 139 -1.73 7.29 -0.26
CA LEU A 139 -2.73 6.38 0.31
C LEU A 139 -4.02 7.11 0.72
N GLU A 140 -4.31 8.23 0.09
CA GLU A 140 -5.41 9.13 0.42
C GLU A 140 -6.75 8.41 0.42
N ALA A 141 -7.03 7.56 -0.58
CA ALA A 141 -8.26 6.78 -0.64
C ALA A 141 -8.40 5.80 0.53
N SER A 142 -7.29 5.34 1.11
CA SER A 142 -7.31 4.42 2.25
C SER A 142 -7.78 5.08 3.54
N LEU A 143 -7.87 6.42 3.60
CA LEU A 143 -8.50 7.14 4.70
C LEU A 143 -10.00 6.86 4.83
N LEU A 144 -10.64 6.29 3.80
CA LEU A 144 -12.00 5.74 3.89
C LEU A 144 -12.16 4.64 4.96
N LEU A 145 -11.05 4.09 5.46
CA LEU A 145 -11.02 3.06 6.50
C LEU A 145 -10.74 3.61 7.90
N ASP A 146 -10.34 4.88 8.03
CA ASP A 146 -10.06 5.49 9.34
C ASP A 146 -11.30 6.20 9.88
N ASP A 147 -12.17 5.47 10.59
CA ASP A 147 -13.37 6.05 11.22
C ASP A 147 -13.06 7.25 12.11
N GLY A 148 -11.96 7.22 12.86
CA GLY A 148 -11.58 8.33 13.74
C GLY A 148 -11.12 9.58 12.99
N PHE A 149 -10.69 9.46 11.73
CA PHE A 149 -10.46 10.60 10.85
C PHE A 149 -11.78 11.08 10.24
N LEU A 150 -12.58 10.15 9.71
CA LEU A 150 -13.86 10.45 9.06
C LEU A 150 -14.88 11.08 10.00
N ASP A 151 -14.95 10.64 11.25
CA ASP A 151 -15.84 11.20 12.27
C ASP A 151 -15.48 12.66 12.58
N LYS A 152 -14.18 13.00 12.59
CA LYS A 152 -13.73 14.39 12.74
C LYS A 152 -14.08 15.20 11.50
N LEU A 153 -13.78 14.67 10.32
CA LEU A 153 -14.09 15.34 9.06
C LEU A 153 -15.60 15.61 8.88
N ALA A 154 -16.43 14.67 9.33
CA ALA A 154 -17.89 14.80 9.30
C ALA A 154 -18.40 15.92 10.21
N GLN A 155 -17.67 16.30 11.26
CA GLN A 155 -18.03 17.43 12.13
C GLN A 155 -17.77 18.79 11.47
N ASP A 156 -16.90 18.83 10.45
CA ASP A 156 -16.50 20.05 9.76
C ASP A 156 -17.35 20.32 8.50
N VAL A 157 -18.32 19.47 8.17
CA VAL A 157 -19.20 19.60 7.00
C VAL A 157 -20.69 19.66 7.39
N GLU A 158 -21.50 20.32 6.57
CA GLU A 158 -22.95 20.36 6.77
C GLU A 158 -23.63 19.14 6.11
N GLY A 159 -24.46 18.43 6.87
CA GLY A 159 -25.16 17.23 6.41
C GLY A 159 -24.31 15.95 6.51
N ASP A 160 -24.58 14.97 5.65
CA ASP A 160 -23.82 13.73 5.60
C ASP A 160 -22.48 13.95 4.90
N LEU A 161 -21.41 13.33 5.40
CA LEU A 161 -20.10 13.37 4.75
C LEU A 161 -20.16 12.64 3.40
N VAL A 162 -19.75 13.33 2.34
CA VAL A 162 -19.61 12.80 0.98
C VAL A 162 -18.14 12.80 0.61
N VAL A 163 -17.64 11.69 0.06
CA VAL A 163 -16.25 11.52 -0.37
C VAL A 163 -16.21 11.01 -1.80
N ALA A 164 -15.30 11.57 -2.59
CA ALA A 164 -14.85 11.01 -3.86
C ALA A 164 -13.42 10.49 -3.70
N ALA A 165 -13.19 9.26 -4.14
CA ALA A 165 -11.87 8.62 -4.19
C ALA A 165 -11.65 7.97 -5.58
N PRO A 166 -11.43 8.77 -6.64
CA PRO A 166 -11.29 8.27 -8.00
C PRO A 166 -9.96 7.56 -8.28
N ALA A 167 -8.95 7.75 -7.43
CA ALA A 167 -7.67 7.07 -7.49
C ALA A 167 -7.12 6.84 -6.08
N ARG A 168 -6.17 5.91 -5.92
CA ARG A 168 -5.55 5.55 -4.63
C ARG A 168 -5.00 6.75 -3.88
N ASP A 169 -4.48 7.73 -4.62
CA ASP A 169 -3.83 8.94 -4.13
C ASP A 169 -4.76 10.18 -4.10
N VAL A 170 -6.06 9.98 -4.30
CA VAL A 170 -7.04 11.08 -4.33
C VAL A 170 -8.13 10.84 -3.29
N PHE A 171 -8.30 11.83 -2.41
CA PHE A 171 -9.42 11.92 -1.48
C PHE A 171 -9.94 13.35 -1.47
N VAL A 172 -11.19 13.53 -1.86
CA VAL A 172 -11.88 14.83 -1.83
C VAL A 172 -13.22 14.66 -1.14
N ALA A 173 -13.53 15.55 -0.18
CA ALA A 173 -14.73 15.47 0.62
C ALA A 173 -15.53 16.78 0.66
N SER A 174 -16.83 16.65 0.91
CA SER A 174 -17.79 17.73 1.14
C SER A 174 -18.94 17.20 2.00
N GLY A 175 -19.88 18.05 2.39
CA GLY A 175 -21.16 17.65 3.00
C GLY A 175 -22.32 17.63 1.99
N THR A 176 -23.37 16.85 2.26
CA THR A 176 -24.61 16.89 1.46
C THR A 176 -25.34 18.22 1.54
N GLY A 177 -25.13 19.01 2.59
CA GLY A 177 -25.66 20.37 2.71
C GLY A 177 -25.04 21.39 1.74
N HIS A 178 -24.05 20.98 0.95
CA HIS A 178 -23.35 21.84 0.00
C HIS A 178 -23.36 21.24 -1.41
N PRO A 179 -24.44 21.47 -2.20
CA PRO A 179 -24.54 20.95 -3.57
C PRO A 179 -23.37 21.36 -4.47
N GLU A 180 -22.88 22.60 -4.37
CA GLU A 180 -21.72 23.08 -5.13
C GLU A 180 -20.43 22.32 -4.78
N GLY A 181 -20.28 21.91 -3.51
CA GLY A 181 -19.18 21.06 -3.07
C GLY A 181 -19.29 19.65 -3.63
N VAL A 182 -20.49 19.08 -3.66
CA VAL A 182 -20.74 17.79 -4.32
C VAL A 182 -20.43 17.86 -5.82
N ASP A 183 -20.79 18.95 -6.49
CA ASP A 183 -20.43 19.16 -7.90
C ASP A 183 -18.92 19.28 -8.09
N LYS A 184 -18.19 19.90 -7.15
CA LYS A 184 -16.73 19.92 -7.15
C LYS A 184 -16.13 18.52 -7.03
N LEU A 185 -16.71 17.64 -6.20
CA LEU A 185 -16.30 16.24 -6.10
C LEU A 185 -16.50 15.51 -7.44
N ARG A 186 -17.66 15.67 -8.08
CA ARG A 186 -17.93 15.08 -9.41
C ARG A 186 -16.95 15.59 -10.46
N TRP A 187 -16.65 16.89 -10.44
CA TRP A 187 -15.63 17.47 -11.31
C TRP A 187 -14.25 16.87 -11.07
N ALA A 188 -13.84 16.69 -9.80
CA ALA A 188 -12.55 16.09 -9.47
C ALA A 188 -12.43 14.65 -9.99
N VAL A 189 -13.48 13.85 -9.86
CA VAL A 189 -13.57 12.51 -10.47
C VAL A 189 -13.35 12.60 -11.98
N ALA A 190 -14.10 13.46 -12.67
CA ALA A 190 -13.99 13.61 -14.12
C ALA A 190 -12.58 14.02 -14.57
N GLN A 191 -11.90 14.90 -13.81
CA GLN A 191 -10.53 15.31 -14.11
C GLN A 191 -9.51 14.18 -13.96
N VAL A 192 -9.60 13.38 -12.90
CA VAL A 192 -8.68 12.25 -12.69
C VAL A 192 -8.80 11.24 -13.82
N TRP A 193 -10.02 10.91 -14.22
CA TRP A 193 -10.28 9.96 -15.30
C TRP A 193 -9.99 10.52 -16.69
N ALA A 194 -10.11 11.83 -16.90
CA ALA A 194 -9.66 12.46 -18.14
C ALA A 194 -8.13 12.46 -18.29
N ARG A 195 -7.37 12.49 -17.18
CA ARG A 195 -5.90 12.42 -17.17
C ARG A 195 -5.37 11.02 -17.47
N ASP A 196 -6.06 9.96 -17.07
CA ASP A 196 -5.67 8.59 -17.42
C ASP A 196 -5.74 8.34 -18.94
N ALA A 197 -6.63 9.04 -19.64
CA ALA A 197 -6.68 9.02 -21.10
C ALA A 197 -5.51 9.78 -21.77
N ASP A 198 -4.66 10.48 -21.00
CA ASP A 198 -3.45 11.15 -21.50
C ASP A 198 -2.29 10.14 -21.55
N PRO A 199 -1.74 9.84 -22.75
CA PRO A 199 -0.59 8.94 -22.89
C PRO A 199 0.68 9.41 -22.14
N ALA A 200 0.75 10.67 -21.70
CA ALA A 200 1.86 11.22 -20.92
C ALA A 200 1.74 10.99 -19.40
N TRP A 201 0.61 10.45 -18.92
CA TRP A 201 0.39 10.16 -17.50
C TRP A 201 0.97 8.79 -17.12
N ASP A 202 2.06 8.78 -16.36
CA ASP A 202 2.85 7.58 -16.03
C ASP A 202 2.39 6.86 -14.74
N ALA A 203 1.17 7.16 -14.24
CA ALA A 203 0.63 6.45 -13.09
C ALA A 203 0.12 5.06 -13.55
N PRO A 204 0.42 3.98 -12.81
CA PRO A 204 -0.07 2.67 -13.20
C PRO A 204 -1.60 2.62 -13.15
N ALA A 205 -2.26 2.17 -14.21
CA ALA A 205 -3.73 2.01 -14.30
C ALA A 205 -4.38 1.33 -13.07
N SER A 206 -3.61 0.51 -12.36
CA SER A 206 -3.97 -0.09 -11.07
C SER A 206 -4.24 0.90 -9.93
N ALA A 207 -4.04 2.20 -10.15
CA ALA A 207 -4.29 3.29 -9.21
C ALA A 207 -5.69 3.90 -9.32
N LEU A 208 -6.37 3.76 -10.46
CA LEU A 208 -7.74 4.21 -10.59
C LEU A 208 -8.70 3.35 -9.78
N LEU A 209 -9.76 3.99 -9.30
CA LEU A 209 -10.79 3.40 -8.46
C LEU A 209 -12.16 3.53 -9.12
N GLY A 210 -13.14 4.13 -8.44
CA GLY A 210 -14.51 4.27 -8.94
C GLY A 210 -14.84 5.69 -9.38
N HIS A 211 -15.95 5.84 -10.11
CA HIS A 211 -16.54 7.14 -10.41
C HIS A 211 -17.52 7.62 -9.33
N ASP A 212 -17.96 6.70 -8.47
CA ASP A 212 -19.02 6.97 -7.51
C ASP A 212 -18.57 7.89 -6.39
N LEU A 213 -19.52 8.70 -5.92
CA LEU A 213 -19.40 9.45 -4.68
C LEU A 213 -19.95 8.57 -3.56
N LEU A 214 -19.16 8.40 -2.52
CA LEU A 214 -19.52 7.66 -1.32
C LEU A 214 -20.14 8.63 -0.31
N VAL A 215 -21.25 8.24 0.31
CA VAL A 215 -21.88 8.99 1.40
C VAL A 215 -21.83 8.17 2.68
N ARG A 216 -21.39 8.80 3.78
CA ARG A 216 -21.31 8.17 5.09
C ARG A 216 -22.51 8.57 5.94
N ARG A 217 -23.30 7.59 6.36
CA ARG A 217 -24.48 7.77 7.22
C ARG A 217 -24.40 6.78 8.38
N GLU A 218 -24.51 7.29 9.61
CA GLU A 218 -24.50 6.45 10.81
C GLU A 218 -23.31 5.46 10.86
N GLY A 219 -22.13 5.90 10.42
CA GLY A 219 -20.92 5.07 10.37
C GLY A 219 -20.85 4.09 9.21
N SER A 220 -21.86 4.02 8.35
CA SER A 220 -21.92 3.14 7.19
C SER A 220 -21.74 3.89 5.88
N TRP A 221 -21.11 3.23 4.90
CA TRP A 221 -20.89 3.77 3.57
C TRP A 221 -21.98 3.31 2.59
N GLY A 222 -22.48 4.25 1.78
CA GLY A 222 -23.37 3.98 0.65
C GLY A 222 -22.97 4.80 -0.58
N ILE A 223 -23.62 4.55 -1.70
CA ILE A 223 -23.44 5.33 -2.93
C ILE A 223 -24.40 6.53 -2.93
N LEU A 224 -23.87 7.72 -3.22
CA LEU A 224 -24.66 8.93 -3.36
C LEU A 224 -25.37 8.95 -4.72
N THR A 225 -26.64 8.54 -4.75
CA THR A 225 -27.47 8.53 -5.96
C THR A 225 -28.12 9.88 -6.25
N THR A 226 -28.49 10.66 -5.24
CA THR A 226 -29.09 12.00 -5.39
C THR A 226 -28.81 12.82 -4.13
N VAL A 227 -28.55 14.11 -4.29
CA VAL A 227 -28.50 15.08 -3.18
C VAL A 227 -29.92 15.63 -3.04
N SER A 228 -30.54 15.47 -1.87
CA SER A 228 -31.88 16.03 -1.57
C SER A 228 -31.76 17.46 -1.09
#